data_AF-A0A0C9U1V9-F1
#
_entry.id   AF-A0A0C9U1V9-F1
#
_cell.length_a   1.000
_cell.length_b   1.000
_cell.length_c   1.000
_cell.angle_alpha   90.00
_cell.angle_beta   90.00
_cell.angle_gamma   90.00
#
_symmetry.space_group_name_H-M   'P 1'
#
loop_
_entity.id
_entity.type
_entity.pdbx_description
1 polymer ?
#
loop_
_entity_poly.entity_id
_entity_poly.type
_entity_poly.pdbx_seq_one_letter_code
_entity_poly.pdbx_strand_id
1 'polypeptide(L)'
;MENACVHGGGFIIVMAAQTRQISQTAFQCNITYVPGQEISHTPVGNPIPPVKCDGDKSTCIRGPKMPMYWKNTECNNMHKPDGSAPSYNNKYGFFQGAQDDIFQTINTSNYTC
;
A
#
# COMPACT_ATOMS: atom_id res chain seq x y z
N MET A 1 -9.03 -1.90 10.44
CA MET A 1 -8.91 -2.31 9.03
C MET A 1 -9.36 -1.10 8.24
N GLU A 2 -8.44 -0.44 7.55
CA GLU A 2 -8.73 0.76 6.78
C GLU A 2 -8.74 0.38 5.32
N ASN A 3 -9.91 0.51 4.70
CA ASN A 3 -10.15 0.10 3.32
C ASN A 3 -10.03 1.35 2.44
N ALA A 4 -9.16 1.35 1.43
CA ALA A 4 -8.99 2.47 0.51
C ALA A 4 -9.39 2.06 -0.91
N CYS A 5 -10.32 2.80 -1.51
CA CYS A 5 -10.70 2.72 -2.92
C CYS A 5 -9.76 3.60 -3.76
N VAL A 6 -9.17 3.05 -4.82
CA VAL A 6 -8.36 3.82 -5.77
C VAL A 6 -9.29 4.34 -6.88
N HIS A 7 -9.22 5.64 -7.16
CA HIS A 7 -10.19 6.37 -7.99
C HIS A 7 -10.26 5.84 -9.44
N GLY A 8 -11.47 5.69 -9.98
CA GLY A 8 -11.74 5.38 -11.38
C GLY A 8 -12.02 3.91 -11.64
N GLY A 9 -13.21 3.41 -11.29
CA GLY A 9 -13.63 2.03 -11.59
C GLY A 9 -12.77 0.95 -10.93
N GLY A 10 -12.14 1.26 -9.80
CA GLY A 10 -11.14 0.42 -9.15
C GLY A 10 -11.71 -0.70 -8.29
N PHE A 11 -10.90 -1.74 -8.11
CA PHE A 11 -11.09 -2.75 -7.07
C PHE A 11 -10.33 -2.32 -5.81
N ILE A 12 -10.93 -2.46 -4.62
CA ILE A 12 -10.12 -2.50 -3.39
C ILE A 12 -9.57 -3.90 -3.26
N ILE A 13 -8.30 -3.95 -2.90
CA ILE A 13 -7.65 -5.18 -2.49
C ILE A 13 -7.46 -5.11 -0.97
N VAL A 14 -8.24 -5.90 -0.24
CA VAL A 14 -7.97 -6.12 1.20
C VAL A 14 -6.88 -7.17 1.30
N MET A 15 -5.81 -6.81 2.00
CA MET A 15 -4.64 -7.64 2.20
C MET A 15 -4.45 -7.90 3.67
N ALA A 16 -4.30 -9.17 4.04
CA ALA A 16 -3.93 -9.58 5.38
C ALA A 16 -2.68 -10.45 5.32
N ALA A 17 -1.67 -10.08 6.11
CA ALA A 17 -0.48 -10.90 6.30
C ALA A 17 -0.67 -11.78 7.54
N GLN A 18 -0.61 -13.10 7.35
CA GLN A 18 -0.61 -14.09 8.43
C GLN A 18 0.82 -14.61 8.64
N THR A 19 1.04 -15.44 9.65
CA THR A 19 2.39 -15.94 10.02
C THR A 19 3.13 -16.66 8.88
N ARG A 20 2.43 -17.28 7.92
CA ARG A 20 3.05 -18.03 6.82
C ARG A 20 2.51 -17.75 5.42
N GLN A 21 1.50 -16.91 5.27
CA GLN A 21 0.85 -16.65 3.99
C GLN A 21 0.28 -15.24 3.92
N ILE A 22 0.01 -14.76 2.71
CA ILE A 22 -0.77 -13.55 2.46
C ILE A 22 -2.16 -13.96 1.97
N SER A 23 -3.19 -13.27 2.46
CA SER A 23 -4.55 -13.38 1.95
C SER A 23 -4.91 -12.08 1.23
N GLN A 24 -5.47 -12.24 0.04
CA GLN A 24 -5.89 -11.15 -0.83
C GLN A 24 -7.35 -11.35 -1.25
N THR A 25 -8.17 -10.32 -1.10
CA THR A 25 -9.55 -10.34 -1.60
C THR A 25 -9.84 -9.04 -2.34
N ALA A 26 -10.16 -9.15 -3.62
CA ALA A 26 -10.59 -8.04 -4.45
C ALA A 26 -12.11 -7.87 -4.39
N PHE A 27 -12.58 -6.63 -4.36
CA PHE A 27 -14.00 -6.32 -4.45
C PHE A 27 -14.21 -4.98 -5.14
N GLN A 28 -15.39 -4.83 -5.76
CA GLN A 28 -15.77 -3.59 -6.42
C GLN A 28 -16.01 -2.50 -5.38
N CYS A 29 -15.43 -1.31 -5.61
CA CYS A 29 -15.62 -0.16 -4.74
C CYS A 29 -15.98 1.09 -5.53
N ASN A 30 -16.56 2.05 -4.82
CA ASN A 30 -16.74 3.40 -5.32
C ASN A 30 -16.41 4.40 -4.20
N ILE A 31 -15.79 5.52 -4.56
CA ILE A 31 -15.53 6.62 -3.62
C ILE A 31 -16.82 7.45 -3.55
N THR A 32 -17.41 7.55 -2.36
CA THR A 32 -18.53 8.44 -2.09
C THR A 32 -18.04 9.72 -1.42
N TYR A 33 -18.81 10.79 -1.57
CA TYR A 33 -18.46 12.10 -1.04
C TYR A 33 -19.58 12.61 -0.14
N VAL A 34 -19.22 13.38 0.88
CA VAL A 34 -20.18 14.09 1.71
C VAL A 34 -20.62 15.36 0.98
N PRO A 35 -21.93 15.68 0.92
CA PRO A 35 -22.39 16.93 0.33
C PRO A 35 -21.71 18.15 0.95
N GLY A 36 -21.20 19.06 0.10
CA GLY A 36 -20.50 20.28 0.54
C GLY A 36 -19.00 20.09 0.85
N GLN A 37 -18.46 18.87 0.70
CA GLN A 37 -17.02 18.63 0.81
C GLN A 37 -16.31 18.98 -0.50
N GLU A 38 -15.22 19.74 -0.44
CA GLU A 38 -14.34 19.91 -1.60
C GLU A 38 -13.63 18.58 -1.93
N ILE A 39 -13.69 18.22 -3.21
CA ILE A 39 -13.11 16.97 -3.70
C ILE A 39 -11.78 17.30 -4.37
N SER A 40 -10.71 16.65 -3.90
CA SER A 40 -9.45 16.69 -4.63
C SER A 40 -9.55 15.86 -5.91
N HIS A 41 -9.21 16.48 -7.03
CA HIS A 41 -9.05 15.80 -8.32
C HIS A 41 -7.60 15.37 -8.59
N THR A 42 -6.72 15.52 -7.59
CA THR A 42 -5.33 15.07 -7.71
C THR A 42 -5.31 13.54 -7.85
N PRO A 43 -4.71 12.99 -8.92
CA PRO A 43 -4.56 11.55 -9.05
C PRO A 43 -3.69 10.99 -7.93
N VAL A 44 -3.92 9.74 -7.55
CA VAL A 44 -2.97 8.99 -6.71
C VAL A 44 -1.65 8.89 -7.46
N GLY A 45 -0.54 9.13 -6.77
CA GLY A 45 0.80 9.02 -7.36
C GLY A 45 1.16 7.57 -7.67
N ASN A 46 2.28 7.39 -8.39
CA ASN A 46 2.76 6.05 -8.75
C ASN A 46 3.23 5.27 -7.51
N PRO A 47 2.59 4.14 -7.15
CA PRO A 47 2.96 3.40 -5.96
C PRO A 47 4.27 2.63 -6.15
N ILE A 48 5.05 2.49 -5.07
CA ILE A 48 6.27 1.67 -5.04
C ILE A 48 6.23 0.62 -3.91
N PRO A 49 7.07 -0.44 -3.95
CA PRO A 49 7.12 -1.41 -2.86
C PRO A 49 7.48 -0.75 -1.53
N PRO A 50 6.83 -1.13 -0.42
CA PRO A 50 7.25 -0.67 0.89
C PRO A 50 8.56 -1.33 1.32
N VAL A 51 9.39 -0.61 2.07
CA VAL A 51 10.65 -1.11 2.63
C VAL A 51 10.53 -1.26 4.15
N LYS A 52 11.31 -2.18 4.76
CA LYS A 52 11.43 -2.20 6.23
C LYS A 52 12.20 -0.94 6.63
N CYS A 53 11.64 -0.19 7.56
CA CYS A 53 12.22 1.03 8.10
C CYS A 53 12.01 1.09 9.63
N ASP A 54 12.05 -0.06 10.30
CA ASP A 54 11.94 -0.15 11.75
C ASP A 54 13.22 0.31 12.47
N GLY A 55 14.39 0.01 11.92
CA GLY A 55 15.68 0.49 12.44
C GLY A 55 15.99 1.97 12.17
N ASP A 56 15.44 2.53 11.09
CA ASP A 56 15.60 3.93 10.73
C ASP A 56 14.34 4.46 10.01
N LYS A 57 13.60 5.34 10.69
CA LYS A 57 12.35 5.91 10.17
C LYS A 57 12.55 6.87 9.00
N SER A 58 13.75 7.42 8.83
CA SER A 58 14.07 8.29 7.69
C SER A 58 14.06 7.52 6.36
N THR A 59 14.24 6.20 6.41
CA THR A 59 14.23 5.31 5.24
C THR A 59 12.83 4.84 4.82
N CYS A 60 11.80 5.17 5.60
CA CYS A 60 10.44 4.79 5.23
C CYS A 60 10.00 5.45 3.93
N ILE A 61 9.39 4.67 3.03
CA ILE A 61 8.72 5.23 1.85
C ILE A 61 7.56 6.11 2.31
N ARG A 62 7.63 7.37 1.88
CA ARG A 62 6.50 8.32 1.92
C ARG A 62 5.78 8.28 0.58
N GLY A 63 4.48 8.51 0.62
CA GLY A 63 3.61 8.49 -0.54
C GLY A 63 2.96 7.13 -0.81
N PRO A 64 2.42 6.95 -2.02
CA PRO A 64 1.66 5.76 -2.39
C PRO A 64 2.55 4.51 -2.34
N LYS A 65 2.05 3.47 -1.67
CA LYS A 65 2.74 2.19 -1.49
C LYS A 65 1.94 1.06 -2.11
N MET A 66 2.63 0.13 -2.75
CA MET A 66 1.99 -1.09 -3.27
C MET A 66 1.55 -2.02 -2.14
N PRO A 67 0.54 -2.87 -2.39
CA PRO A 67 0.28 -4.04 -1.55
C PRO A 67 1.53 -4.89 -1.37
N MET A 68 1.69 -5.49 -0.19
CA MET A 68 2.77 -6.42 0.09
C MET A 68 2.46 -7.79 -0.54
N TYR A 69 3.34 -8.26 -1.44
CA TYR A 69 3.32 -9.60 -2.02
C TYR A 69 4.50 -10.40 -1.49
N TRP A 70 4.20 -11.53 -0.85
CA TRP A 70 5.18 -12.37 -0.15
C TRP A 70 4.78 -13.83 -0.22
N LYS A 71 5.76 -14.71 -0.40
CA LYS A 71 5.61 -16.17 -0.51
C LYS A 71 4.72 -16.65 -1.65
N ASN A 72 4.55 -15.84 -2.69
CA ASN A 72 4.05 -16.31 -3.99
C ASN A 72 5.18 -17.00 -4.77
N THR A 73 4.84 -17.73 -5.82
CA THR A 73 5.82 -18.34 -6.74
C THR A 73 6.50 -17.29 -7.62
N GLU A 74 5.85 -16.16 -7.86
CA GLU A 74 6.31 -15.08 -8.72
C GLU A 74 5.93 -13.71 -8.15
N CYS A 75 6.59 -12.66 -8.65
CA CYS A 75 6.22 -11.26 -8.44
C CYS A 75 6.02 -10.83 -6.98
N ASN A 76 6.80 -11.42 -6.07
CA ASN A 76 6.92 -10.91 -4.71
C ASN A 76 7.60 -9.55 -4.74
N ASN A 77 7.12 -8.60 -3.95
CA ASN A 77 7.82 -7.34 -3.72
C ASN A 77 8.43 -7.26 -2.31
N MET A 78 8.14 -8.25 -1.46
CA MET A 78 8.70 -8.39 -0.12
C MET A 78 9.78 -9.48 -0.10
N HIS A 79 11.03 -9.11 -0.41
CA HIS A 79 12.16 -10.03 -0.36
C HIS A 79 12.85 -9.94 1.00
N LYS A 80 12.33 -10.68 1.99
CA LYS A 80 12.91 -10.72 3.34
C LYS A 80 13.91 -11.87 3.48
N PRO A 81 15.19 -11.58 3.81
CA PRO A 81 16.17 -12.64 4.12
C PRO A 81 15.86 -13.38 5.42
N ASP A 82 15.23 -12.69 6.38
CA ASP A 82 14.97 -13.21 7.73
C ASP A 82 13.74 -14.15 7.82
N GLY A 83 13.03 -14.35 6.72
CA GLY A 83 11.81 -15.18 6.67
C GLY A 83 10.63 -14.62 7.47
N SER A 84 10.73 -13.39 7.99
CA SER A 84 9.67 -12.75 8.76
C SER A 84 8.52 -12.29 7.86
N ALA A 85 7.29 -12.54 8.30
CA ALA A 85 6.12 -12.07 7.59
C ALA A 85 6.09 -10.53 7.60
N PRO A 86 5.83 -9.88 6.46
CA PRO A 86 5.66 -8.45 6.41
C PRO A 86 4.32 -8.05 7.05
N SER A 87 4.17 -6.79 7.43
CA SER A 87 2.99 -6.32 8.18
C SER A 87 2.64 -4.88 7.80
N TYR A 88 1.35 -4.59 7.63
CA TYR A 88 0.84 -3.24 7.38
C TYR A 88 0.87 -2.41 8.67
N ASN A 89 2.05 -1.90 9.02
CA ASN A 89 2.25 -1.04 10.18
C ASN A 89 3.44 -0.09 9.96
N ASN A 90 3.74 0.68 11.02
CA ASN A 90 4.80 1.67 11.04
C ASN A 90 6.22 1.10 10.77
N LYS A 91 6.43 -0.22 10.80
CA LYS A 91 7.70 -0.86 10.40
C LYS A 91 7.95 -0.77 8.90
N TYR A 92 6.91 -0.46 8.12
CA TYR A 92 6.95 -0.34 6.67
C TYR A 92 6.40 0.99 6.15
N GLY A 93 6.27 1.99 7.04
CA GLY A 93 5.71 3.29 6.67
C GLY A 93 4.20 3.29 6.45
N PHE A 94 3.47 2.27 6.89
CA PHE A 94 2.00 2.30 6.95
C PHE A 94 1.57 2.86 8.30
N PHE A 95 1.04 4.07 8.29
CA PHE A 95 0.50 4.70 9.49
C PHE A 95 -0.90 4.15 9.78
N GLN A 96 -1.28 4.13 11.05
CA GLN A 96 -2.68 3.92 11.40
C GLN A 96 -3.46 5.14 10.92
N GLY A 97 -4.53 4.94 10.17
CA GLY A 97 -5.23 6.01 9.50
C GLY A 97 -5.42 5.77 8.01
N ALA A 98 -6.18 6.68 7.42
CA ALA A 98 -6.06 6.98 6.00
C ALA A 98 -4.59 7.32 5.66
N GLN A 99 -4.17 6.96 4.45
CA GLN A 99 -2.86 7.31 3.93
C GLN A 99 -3.00 8.61 3.12
N ASP A 100 -2.80 9.76 3.76
CA ASP A 100 -3.08 11.06 3.15
C ASP A 100 -1.95 11.54 2.21
N ASP A 101 -0.80 10.86 2.21
CA ASP A 101 0.37 11.19 1.40
C ASP A 101 0.35 10.54 0.00
N ILE A 102 -0.67 9.74 -0.33
CA ILE A 102 -0.72 8.92 -1.54
C ILE A 102 -0.80 9.71 -2.85
N PHE A 103 -1.10 11.00 -2.79
CA PHE A 103 -1.17 11.89 -3.96
C PHE A 103 0.21 12.43 -4.39
N GLN A 104 1.27 12.12 -3.63
CA GLN A 104 2.63 12.52 -3.97
C GLN A 104 3.19 11.69 -5.13
N THR A 105 3.78 12.34 -6.12
CA THR A 105 4.51 11.66 -7.20
C THR A 105 5.87 11.19 -6.69
N ILE A 106 6.06 9.87 -6.63
CA ILE A 106 7.38 9.27 -6.38
C ILE A 106 8.01 8.97 -7.74
N ASN A 107 9.04 9.74 -8.13
CA ASN A 107 9.69 9.67 -9.45
C ASN A 107 10.58 8.43 -9.66
N THR A 108 10.53 7.42 -8.78
CA THR A 108 11.50 6.31 -8.75
C THR A 108 10.84 4.93 -8.69
N SER A 109 9.75 4.70 -9.42
CA SER A 109 9.22 3.34 -9.58
C SER A 109 9.86 2.65 -10.79
N ASN A 110 10.91 1.85 -10.53
CA ASN A 110 11.47 0.88 -11.49
C ASN A 110 11.06 -0.57 -11.13
N TYR A 111 10.03 -0.73 -10.30
CA TYR A 111 9.57 -2.06 -9.91
C TYR A 111 8.80 -2.69 -11.08
N THR A 112 9.44 -3.61 -11.76
CA THR A 112 8.81 -4.56 -12.68
C THR A 112 8.67 -5.91 -11.99
N CYS A 113 7.42 -6.37 -11.91
CA CYS A 113 7.12 -7.79 -12.05
C CYS A 113 7.36 -8.12 -13.53
#